data_AF-A0A210PQI5-F1
#
_entry.id   AF-A0A210PQI5-F1
#
_cell.length_a   1.000
_cell.length_b   1.000
_cell.length_c   1.000
_cell.angle_alpha   90.00
_cell.angle_beta   90.00
_cell.angle_gamma   90.00
#
_symmetry.space_group_name_H-M   'P 1'
#
loop_
_entity.id
_entity.type
_entity.pdbx_description
1 polymer ?
#
loop_
_entity_poly.entity_id
_entity_poly.type
_entity_poly.pdbx_seq_one_letter_code
_entity_poly.pdbx_strand_id
1 'polypeptide(L)'
;MIKPLSWLLGKWRGEGGVGKYPTIKDFNYDEELTFTHVGQPNIQFSFFSSNAETKKPLHRELGFIRFQPGTKHCALLIAHNLGVSEVEEGEFTDTEIRTESHTVGRLTFGKPPETKKINMYQCINVGFPPFMSAM
;
A
#
# COMPACT_ATOMS: atom_id res chain seq x y z
N MET A 1 17.54 5.43 11.02
CA MET A 1 17.30 3.98 10.85
C MET A 1 16.60 3.67 9.53
N ILE A 2 15.58 4.41 9.11
CA ILE A 2 14.83 4.17 7.85
C ILE A 2 15.49 4.61 6.53
N LYS A 3 16.80 4.92 6.53
CA LYS A 3 17.51 5.48 5.35
C LYS A 3 17.26 4.71 4.03
N PRO A 4 17.20 3.36 4.01
CA PRO A 4 16.99 2.63 2.75
C PRO A 4 15.62 2.87 2.09
N LEU A 5 14.62 3.32 2.87
CA LEU A 5 13.25 3.54 2.42
C LEU A 5 12.78 4.99 2.62
N SER A 6 13.70 5.92 2.90
CA SER A 6 13.32 7.32 3.15
C SER A 6 12.71 8.02 1.93
N TRP A 7 12.95 7.47 0.74
CA TRP A 7 12.35 7.95 -0.52
C TRP A 7 10.83 7.79 -0.56
N LEU A 8 10.24 6.93 0.27
CA LEU A 8 8.79 6.77 0.38
C LEU A 8 8.11 7.91 1.15
N LEU A 9 8.83 8.59 2.03
CA LEU A 9 8.22 9.50 3.00
C LEU A 9 7.50 10.67 2.31
N GLY A 10 6.30 10.96 2.79
CA GLY A 10 5.46 12.04 2.27
C GLY A 10 4.10 11.55 1.80
N LYS A 11 3.44 12.39 1.01
CA LYS A 11 2.14 12.11 0.41
C LYS A 11 2.29 11.97 -1.10
N TRP A 12 1.65 10.96 -1.64
CA TRP A 12 1.62 10.63 -3.05
C TRP A 12 0.19 10.55 -3.52
N ARG A 13 -0.03 10.91 -4.79
CA ARG A 13 -1.34 10.80 -5.42
C ARG A 13 -1.17 10.08 -6.75
N GLY A 14 -1.88 8.98 -6.90
CA GLY A 14 -2.07 8.27 -8.16
C GLY A 14 -3.43 8.63 -8.74
N GLU A 15 -3.49 8.84 -10.04
CA GLU A 15 -4.74 9.05 -10.79
C GLU A 15 -4.78 8.07 -11.96
N GLY A 16 -5.99 7.73 -12.41
CA GLY A 16 -6.17 6.81 -13.54
C GLY A 16 -5.91 5.34 -13.20
N GLY A 17 -6.01 4.95 -11.92
CA GLY A 17 -6.00 3.55 -11.51
C GLY A 17 -7.21 2.82 -12.09
N VAL A 18 -7.02 1.55 -12.47
CA VAL A 18 -8.08 0.73 -13.09
C VAL A 18 -8.27 -0.55 -12.29
N GLY A 19 -9.43 -0.71 -11.69
CA GLY A 19 -9.85 -1.92 -10.99
C GLY A 19 -10.56 -2.89 -11.93
N LYS A 20 -10.08 -4.13 -12.01
CA LYS A 20 -10.66 -5.19 -12.84
C LYS A 20 -10.76 -6.49 -12.05
N TYR A 21 -11.90 -7.17 -12.16
CA TYR A 21 -12.06 -8.52 -11.64
C TYR A 21 -13.19 -9.24 -12.41
N PRO A 22 -13.09 -10.55 -12.70
CA PRO A 22 -14.01 -11.22 -13.65
C PRO A 22 -15.51 -11.09 -13.33
N THR A 23 -15.87 -10.89 -12.07
CA THR A 23 -17.26 -10.87 -11.61
C THR A 23 -17.81 -9.46 -11.32
N ILE A 24 -17.04 -8.40 -11.59
CA ILE A 24 -17.47 -7.01 -11.39
C ILE A 24 -17.21 -6.20 -12.65
N LYS A 25 -17.92 -5.07 -12.79
CA LYS A 25 -17.63 -4.12 -13.86
C LYS A 25 -16.31 -3.39 -13.56
N ASP A 26 -15.49 -3.22 -14.59
CA ASP A 26 -14.29 -2.37 -14.54
C ASP A 26 -14.64 -0.98 -14.00
N PHE A 27 -13.76 -0.43 -13.16
CA PHE A 27 -13.93 0.89 -12.58
C PHE A 27 -12.60 1.64 -12.50
N ASN A 28 -12.66 2.96 -12.56
CA ASN A 28 -11.50 3.84 -12.39
C ASN A 28 -11.47 4.42 -10.98
N TYR A 29 -10.26 4.58 -10.45
CA TYR A 29 -10.04 5.14 -9.12
C TYR A 29 -8.82 6.07 -9.08
N ASP A 30 -8.89 7.02 -8.15
CA ASP A 30 -7.74 7.80 -7.69
C ASP A 30 -7.30 7.24 -6.34
N GLU A 31 -6.02 7.42 -6.01
CA GLU A 31 -5.44 6.89 -4.79
C GLU A 31 -4.51 7.90 -4.12
N GLU A 32 -4.66 8.07 -2.80
CA GLU A 32 -3.74 8.84 -1.97
C GLU A 32 -2.95 7.89 -1.08
N LEU A 33 -1.62 7.96 -1.17
CA LEU A 33 -0.69 7.22 -0.32
C LEU A 33 -0.03 8.18 0.64
N THR A 34 0.04 7.83 1.92
CA THR A 34 0.79 8.59 2.91
C THR A 34 1.79 7.65 3.59
N PHE A 35 3.04 8.08 3.69
CA PHE A 35 4.09 7.36 4.42
C PHE A 35 4.71 8.29 5.48
N THR A 36 4.69 7.86 6.73
CA THR A 36 5.20 8.62 7.88
C THR A 36 6.05 7.76 8.80
N HIS A 37 6.81 8.41 9.68
CA HIS A 37 7.71 7.74 10.61
C HIS A 37 7.84 8.59 11.89
N VAL A 38 8.00 7.91 13.03
CA VAL A 38 8.06 8.54 14.37
C VAL A 38 9.35 8.24 15.13
N GLY A 39 10.44 7.95 14.43
CA GLY A 39 11.73 7.57 15.04
C GLY A 39 12.00 6.06 15.08
N GLN A 40 10.94 5.24 15.06
CA GLN A 40 11.02 3.77 15.09
C GLN A 40 11.58 3.17 13.77
N PRO A 41 12.09 1.91 13.78
CA PRO A 41 12.60 1.23 12.59
C PRO A 41 11.45 0.64 11.73
N ASN A 42 10.44 1.46 11.47
CA ASN A 42 9.32 1.15 10.61
C ASN A 42 8.80 2.43 9.95
N ILE A 43 8.03 2.26 8.88
CA ILE A 43 7.29 3.33 8.21
C ILE A 43 5.81 3.00 8.36
N GLN A 44 5.02 3.91 8.91
CA GLN A 44 3.58 3.80 8.87
C GLN A 44 3.09 4.22 7.47
N PHE A 45 2.14 3.49 6.91
CA PHE A 45 1.52 3.86 5.65
C PHE A 45 -0.01 3.84 5.70
N SER A 46 -0.63 4.56 4.77
CA SER A 46 -2.05 4.44 4.45
C SER A 46 -2.30 4.66 2.97
N PHE A 47 -3.04 3.76 2.32
CA PHE A 47 -3.47 3.86 0.93
C PHE A 47 -4.99 3.96 0.89
N PHE A 48 -5.48 5.09 0.39
CA PHE A 48 -6.91 5.39 0.35
C PHE A 48 -7.33 5.65 -1.09
N SER A 49 -8.20 4.78 -1.59
CA SER A 49 -8.75 4.93 -2.93
C SER A 49 -10.11 5.62 -2.90
N SER A 50 -10.43 6.30 -4.00
CA SER A 50 -11.74 6.89 -4.26
C SER A 50 -12.11 6.70 -5.72
N ASN A 51 -13.41 6.60 -6.01
CA ASN A 51 -13.87 6.48 -7.39
C ASN A 51 -13.52 7.75 -8.17
N ALA A 52 -12.91 7.60 -9.34
CA ALA A 52 -12.34 8.74 -10.09
C ALA A 52 -13.39 9.78 -10.51
N GLU A 53 -14.64 9.36 -10.78
CA GLU A 53 -15.71 10.26 -11.21
C GLU A 53 -16.50 10.83 -10.02
N THR A 54 -17.00 9.94 -9.16
CA THR A 54 -17.93 10.32 -8.07
C THR A 54 -17.22 10.79 -6.81
N LYS A 55 -15.89 10.61 -6.73
CA LYS A 55 -15.04 10.87 -5.55
C LYS A 55 -15.48 10.14 -4.27
N LYS A 56 -16.38 9.16 -4.40
CA LYS A 56 -16.81 8.32 -3.27
C LYS A 56 -15.63 7.48 -2.77
N PRO A 57 -15.42 7.39 -1.45
CA PRO A 57 -14.40 6.50 -0.89
C PRO A 57 -14.61 5.05 -1.33
N LEU A 58 -13.52 4.36 -1.65
CA LEU A 58 -13.50 2.95 -2.03
C LEU A 58 -12.70 2.14 -0.99
N HIS A 59 -11.72 1.36 -1.45
CA HIS A 59 -10.88 0.52 -0.61
C HIS A 59 -9.89 1.38 0.20
N ARG A 60 -9.59 0.91 1.41
CA ARG A 60 -8.65 1.55 2.32
C ARG A 60 -7.79 0.49 2.97
N GLU A 61 -6.49 0.71 2.95
CA GLU A 61 -5.55 -0.07 3.72
C GLU A 61 -4.54 0.82 4.43
N LEU A 62 -4.02 0.31 5.54
CA LEU A 62 -3.04 0.99 6.35
C LEU A 62 -2.23 -0.04 7.12
N GLY A 63 -1.02 0.35 7.52
CA GLY A 63 -0.10 -0.63 8.06
C GLY A 63 1.28 -0.08 8.38
N PHE A 64 2.20 -1.02 8.49
CA PHE A 64 3.61 -0.72 8.72
C PHE A 64 4.51 -1.48 7.73
N ILE A 65 5.49 -0.77 7.19
CA ILE A 65 6.62 -1.36 6.46
C ILE A 65 7.77 -1.53 7.45
N ARG A 66 8.34 -2.73 7.47
CA ARG A 66 9.57 -3.07 8.18
C ARG A 66 10.61 -3.53 7.17
N PHE A 67 11.88 -3.36 7.50
CA PHE A 67 12.97 -3.88 6.69
C PHE A 67 14.05 -4.48 7.58
N GLN A 68 14.75 -5.48 7.06
CA GLN A 68 15.85 -6.12 7.76
C GLN A 68 17.13 -5.29 7.57
N PRO A 69 17.77 -4.82 8.66
CA PRO A 69 19.00 -4.03 8.55
C PRO A 69 20.11 -4.76 7.81
N GLY A 70 20.79 -4.06 6.89
CA GLY A 70 21.92 -4.61 6.12
C GLY A 70 21.52 -5.47 4.92
N THR A 71 20.22 -5.64 4.64
CA THR A 71 19.74 -6.41 3.49
C THR A 71 18.75 -5.56 2.67
N LYS A 72 18.22 -6.15 1.59
CA LYS A 72 17.11 -5.59 0.80
C LYS A 72 15.75 -6.20 1.15
N HIS A 73 15.67 -6.98 2.23
CA HIS A 73 14.41 -7.62 2.63
C HIS A 73 13.49 -6.65 3.38
N CYS A 74 12.21 -6.70 3.04
CA CYS A 74 11.16 -5.94 3.71
C CYS A 74 9.91 -6.79 3.94
N ALA A 75 9.07 -6.30 4.85
CA ALA A 75 7.79 -6.89 5.17
C ALA A 75 6.74 -5.81 5.42
N LEU A 76 5.50 -6.08 5.02
CA LEU A 76 4.34 -5.23 5.24
C LEU A 76 3.37 -5.93 6.19
N LEU A 77 2.87 -5.21 7.19
CA LEU A 77 1.72 -5.61 8.00
C LEU A 77 0.55 -4.71 7.65
N ILE A 78 -0.53 -5.28 7.12
CA ILE A 78 -1.59 -4.52 6.46
C ILE A 78 -2.94 -4.88 7.09
N ALA A 79 -3.79 -3.86 7.30
CA ALA A 79 -5.19 -4.04 7.63
C ALA A 79 -6.05 -3.32 6.58
N HIS A 80 -7.06 -4.03 6.06
CA HIS A 80 -7.97 -3.52 5.04
C HIS A 80 -9.34 -3.25 5.66
N ASN A 81 -10.01 -2.18 5.22
CA ASN A 81 -11.35 -1.80 5.71
C ASN A 81 -12.44 -2.85 5.47
N LEU A 82 -12.17 -3.84 4.60
CA LEU A 82 -13.07 -4.95 4.29
C LEU A 82 -12.98 -6.12 5.28
N GLY A 83 -12.15 -6.01 6.34
CA GLY A 83 -12.00 -7.07 7.34
C GLY A 83 -11.00 -8.15 6.94
N VAL A 84 -9.96 -7.76 6.21
CA VAL A 84 -8.81 -8.60 5.84
C VAL A 84 -7.57 -8.02 6.51
N SER A 85 -6.63 -8.87 6.88
CA SER A 85 -5.32 -8.48 7.42
C SER A 85 -4.22 -9.33 6.79
N GLU A 86 -3.10 -8.74 6.47
CA GLU A 86 -2.07 -9.37 5.65
C GLU A 86 -0.68 -9.19 6.25
N VAL A 87 0.15 -10.21 6.08
CA VAL A 87 1.59 -10.11 6.23
C VAL A 87 2.19 -10.44 4.87
N GLU A 88 2.89 -9.48 4.29
CA GLU A 88 3.65 -9.68 3.05
C GLU A 88 5.14 -9.58 3.30
N GLU A 89 5.93 -10.33 2.54
CA GLU A 89 7.38 -10.30 2.59
C GLU A 89 7.96 -10.21 1.19
N GLY A 90 9.15 -9.61 1.06
CA GLY A 90 9.85 -9.51 -0.21
C GLY A 90 11.04 -8.56 -0.16
N GLU A 91 11.26 -7.83 -1.24
CA GLU A 91 12.47 -7.04 -1.44
C GLU A 91 12.19 -5.62 -1.93
N PHE A 92 13.11 -4.71 -1.65
CA PHE A 92 13.08 -3.33 -2.12
C PHE A 92 14.34 -2.93 -2.86
N THR A 93 14.18 -2.04 -3.84
CA THR A 93 15.26 -1.31 -4.50
C THR A 93 15.21 0.16 -4.07
N ASP A 94 15.96 1.01 -4.74
CA ASP A 94 15.97 2.44 -4.43
C ASP A 94 14.69 3.16 -4.91
N THR A 95 13.85 2.50 -5.72
CA THR A 95 12.62 3.08 -6.30
C THR A 95 11.41 2.15 -6.30
N GLU A 96 11.56 0.91 -5.84
CA GLU A 96 10.53 -0.13 -5.95
C GLU A 96 10.49 -1.00 -4.70
N ILE A 97 9.28 -1.46 -4.34
CA ILE A 97 9.05 -2.55 -3.39
C ILE A 97 8.26 -3.64 -4.10
N ARG A 98 8.69 -4.90 -3.95
CA ARG A 98 7.99 -6.08 -4.42
C ARG A 98 7.78 -7.06 -3.28
N THR A 99 6.54 -7.41 -3.02
CA THR A 99 6.18 -8.31 -1.92
C THR A 99 5.11 -9.32 -2.34
N GLU A 100 5.06 -10.42 -1.61
CA GLU A 100 4.07 -11.47 -1.75
C GLU A 100 3.47 -11.76 -0.36
N SER A 101 2.16 -12.01 -0.32
CA SER A 101 1.47 -12.38 0.91
C SER A 101 1.99 -13.72 1.46
N HIS A 102 2.55 -13.70 2.66
CA HIS A 102 2.87 -14.89 3.44
C HIS A 102 1.65 -15.37 4.25
N THR A 103 0.86 -14.44 4.79
CA THR A 103 -0.33 -14.74 5.59
C THR A 103 -1.47 -13.80 5.24
N VAL A 104 -2.68 -14.35 5.10
CA VAL A 104 -3.93 -13.59 4.90
C VAL A 104 -4.98 -14.04 5.90
N GLY A 105 -5.24 -13.20 6.89
CA GLY A 105 -6.32 -13.34 7.88
C GLY A 105 -7.58 -12.60 7.45
N ARG A 106 -8.75 -13.05 7.91
CA ARG A 106 -10.05 -12.47 7.56
C ARG A 106 -11.07 -12.64 8.67
N LEU A 107 -12.03 -11.71 8.74
CA LEU A 107 -13.19 -11.83 9.62
C LEU A 107 -14.07 -13.02 9.21
N THR A 108 -14.67 -13.69 10.20
CA THR A 108 -15.54 -14.87 9.98
C THR A 108 -16.82 -14.56 9.23
N PHE A 109 -17.20 -13.29 9.15
CA PHE A 109 -18.38 -12.77 8.44
C PHE A 109 -18.01 -11.87 7.25
N GLY A 110 -16.78 -12.01 6.73
CA GLY A 110 -16.34 -11.32 5.51
C GLY A 110 -17.15 -11.74 4.29
N LYS A 111 -17.23 -10.86 3.27
CA LYS A 111 -17.95 -11.17 2.03
C LYS A 111 -17.13 -12.13 1.15
N PRO A 112 -17.75 -13.15 0.54
CA PRO A 112 -17.11 -13.95 -0.50
C PRO A 112 -17.05 -13.19 -1.85
N PRO A 113 -16.16 -13.58 -2.79
CA PRO A 113 -15.13 -14.61 -2.64
C PRO A 113 -13.96 -14.14 -1.75
N GLU A 114 -13.28 -15.10 -1.14
CA GLU A 114 -12.12 -14.81 -0.29
C GLU A 114 -10.84 -14.65 -1.12
N THR A 115 -10.10 -13.56 -0.88
CA THR A 115 -8.73 -13.42 -1.41
C THR A 115 -7.81 -14.47 -0.80
N LYS A 116 -7.11 -15.24 -1.63
CA LYS A 116 -6.24 -16.34 -1.18
C LYS A 116 -4.75 -16.00 -1.17
N LYS A 117 -4.33 -15.12 -2.06
CA LYS A 117 -2.94 -14.71 -2.26
C LYS A 117 -2.90 -13.34 -2.89
N ILE A 118 -1.93 -12.52 -2.49
CA ILE A 118 -1.71 -11.17 -3.00
C ILE A 118 -0.24 -11.04 -3.37
N ASN A 119 0.02 -10.35 -4.48
CA ASN A 119 1.34 -9.90 -4.86
C ASN A 119 1.26 -8.39 -5.05
N MET A 120 2.11 -7.66 -4.35
CA MET A 120 2.15 -6.21 -4.41
C MET A 120 3.41 -5.75 -5.13
N TYR A 121 3.23 -4.81 -6.04
CA TYR A 121 4.30 -4.15 -6.79
C TYR A 121 4.11 -2.65 -6.65
N GLN A 122 4.91 -2.03 -5.78
CA GLN A 122 4.87 -0.60 -5.55
C GLN A 122 6.09 0.04 -6.22
N CYS A 123 5.84 0.73 -7.34
CA CYS A 123 6.83 1.59 -7.98
C CYS A 123 6.46 3.04 -7.69
N ILE A 124 7.34 3.80 -7.04
CA ILE A 124 7.17 5.25 -6.94
C ILE A 124 8.26 5.91 -7.76
N ASN A 125 7.85 6.60 -8.82
CA ASN A 125 8.76 7.39 -9.64
C ASN A 125 9.19 8.62 -8.85
N VAL A 126 10.38 8.55 -8.25
CA VAL A 126 11.02 9.63 -7.49
C VAL A 126 11.25 10.91 -8.31
N GLY A 127 11.02 10.87 -9.64
CA GLY A 127 11.04 12.02 -10.54
C GLY A 127 9.86 12.99 -10.39
N PHE A 128 8.81 12.60 -9.65
CA PHE A 128 7.77 13.52 -9.19
C PHE A 128 7.89 13.63 -7.67
N PRO A 129 8.25 14.79 -7.10
CA PRO A 129 8.35 14.92 -5.66
C PRO A 129 6.96 14.66 -5.03
N PRO A 130 6.90 14.06 -3.83
CA PRO A 130 5.67 14.06 -3.05
C PRO A 130 5.23 15.51 -2.91
N PHE A 131 3.93 15.79 -3.04
CA PHE A 131 3.44 17.16 -2.85
C PHE A 131 3.90 17.62 -1.47
N MET A 132 4.88 18.53 -1.41
CA MET A 132 5.08 19.37 -0.25
C MET A 132 3.85 20.29 -0.24
N SER A 133 2.80 19.86 0.44
CA SER A 133 1.86 20.81 0.99
C SER A 133 2.68 21.67 1.95
N ALA A 134 3.03 22.88 1.52
CA ALA A 134 3.30 23.95 2.46
C ALA A 134 2.08 24.07 3.40
N MET A 135 2.38 24.43 4.65
CA MET A 135 1.40 24.70 5.70
C MET A 135 0.29 25.65 5.25
#